data_AF-A0AAA9ZWW0-F1
#
_entry.id   AF-A0AAA9ZWW0-F1
#
_cell.length_a   1.000
_cell.length_b   1.000
_cell.length_c   1.000
_cell.angle_alpha   90.00
_cell.angle_beta   90.00
_cell.angle_gamma   90.00
#
_symmetry.space_group_name_H-M   'P 1'
#
loop_
_entity.id
_entity.type
_entity.pdbx_description
1 polymer ?
#
loop_
_entity_poly.entity_id
_entity_poly.type
_entity_poly.pdbx_seq_one_letter_code
_entity_poly.pdbx_strand_id
1 'polypeptide(L)'
;MTPLEDYYNIRAPLITISKMIGAEVWTSEKYLTPASYMLMAHMIIYNVCNGYTVLTQNSDPVKLMQVTIIFGIASQLIFKFFYAISKKYSIRKMFDTAEETIYERHSKGNKEEILILNKTVRYLGIIWKCLAVVYSSTLFVFGMWPVYVYYTKGQIVPLFLYEIPLIDFESTFGYLLHMFLHVDIYILGILGSILADYTFIFIVFHAVAYVDLFILHAKELSDLLVENSSTKDLKEISEKWKTDWYAAVCFLIVVFGEITIYFLVGNLIELKVDELYDSVVGLPWNLLDNMQQKEYGYLLARTQRPLILTLLGFAPLNFESYMTVLRALYQFFVMILQYVE
;
A
#
# COMPACT_ATOMS: atom_id res chain seq x y z
N MET A 1 18.89 23.96 8.09
CA MET A 1 17.73 23.91 7.19
C MET A 1 16.48 24.07 8.02
N THR A 2 15.47 24.73 7.47
CA THR A 2 14.17 24.82 8.13
C THR A 2 13.42 23.50 7.96
N PRO A 3 12.56 23.07 8.91
CA PRO A 3 11.81 21.81 8.79
C PRO A 3 10.97 21.72 7.51
N LEU A 4 10.52 22.88 7.00
CA LEU A 4 9.77 23.01 5.75
C LEU A 4 10.63 22.73 4.50
N GLU A 5 11.88 23.22 4.47
CA GLU A 5 12.83 22.86 3.39
C GLU A 5 13.12 21.36 3.39
N ASP A 6 13.29 20.77 4.57
CA ASP A 6 13.56 19.35 4.70
C ASP A 6 12.35 18.50 4.27
N TYR A 7 11.12 18.96 4.51
CA TYR A 7 9.89 18.36 3.98
C TYR A 7 9.89 18.33 2.43
N TYR A 8 10.23 19.43 1.78
CA TYR A 8 10.33 19.45 0.31
C TYR A 8 11.40 18.50 -0.21
N ASN A 9 12.54 18.41 0.48
CA ASN A 9 13.62 17.49 0.12
C ASN A 9 13.19 16.02 0.18
N ILE A 10 12.40 15.61 1.19
CA ILE A 10 11.90 14.23 1.29
C ILE A 10 10.73 13.93 0.35
N ARG A 11 10.00 14.97 -0.11
CA ARG A 11 8.90 14.86 -1.10
C ARG A 11 9.42 14.83 -2.54
N ALA A 12 10.53 15.50 -2.84
CA ALA A 12 11.06 15.62 -4.21
C ALA A 12 11.30 14.27 -4.94
N PRO A 13 11.80 13.20 -4.29
CA PRO A 13 11.94 11.90 -4.93
C PRO A 13 10.60 11.30 -5.38
N LEU A 14 9.53 11.44 -4.58
CA LEU A 14 8.19 10.97 -4.95
C LEU A 14 7.71 11.60 -6.25
N ILE A 15 7.82 12.93 -6.34
CA ILE A 15 7.39 13.69 -7.54
C ILE A 15 8.26 13.33 -8.75
N THR A 16 9.56 13.14 -8.56
CA THR A 16 10.46 12.82 -9.66
C THR A 16 10.16 11.43 -10.23
N ILE A 17 9.99 10.45 -9.35
CA ILE A 17 9.70 9.07 -9.71
C ILE A 17 8.30 8.95 -10.31
N SER A 18 7.31 9.68 -9.80
CA SER A 18 5.95 9.67 -10.37
C SER A 18 5.89 10.21 -11.78
N LYS A 19 6.64 11.28 -12.08
CA LYS A 19 6.78 11.81 -13.44
C LYS A 19 7.47 10.82 -14.37
N MET A 20 8.55 10.19 -13.89
CA MET A 20 9.35 9.25 -14.69
C MET A 20 8.53 8.01 -15.09
N ILE A 21 7.78 7.43 -14.16
CA ILE A 21 6.97 6.23 -14.40
C ILE A 21 5.66 6.56 -15.14
N GLY A 22 5.17 7.78 -15.01
CA GLY A 22 3.85 8.17 -15.52
C GLY A 22 2.71 7.88 -14.54
N ALA A 23 3.00 7.69 -13.26
CA ALA A 23 2.01 7.63 -12.17
C ALA A 23 1.85 9.01 -11.50
N GLU A 24 1.77 10.08 -12.30
CA GLU A 24 1.85 11.46 -11.80
C GLU A 24 0.59 11.89 -11.04
N VAL A 25 0.72 12.04 -9.72
CA VAL A 25 -0.38 12.43 -8.81
C VAL A 25 -0.34 13.92 -8.44
N TRP A 26 0.83 14.56 -8.39
CA TRP A 26 0.98 15.84 -7.69
C TRP A 26 0.92 17.08 -8.59
N THR A 27 1.54 17.07 -9.76
CA THR A 27 1.79 18.28 -10.57
C THR A 27 0.86 18.44 -11.76
N SER A 28 0.45 17.35 -12.39
CA SER A 28 -0.46 17.39 -13.54
C SER A 28 -1.92 17.42 -13.08
N GLU A 29 -2.73 18.33 -13.61
CA GLU A 29 -4.20 18.30 -13.43
C GLU A 29 -4.88 17.24 -14.31
N LYS A 30 -4.22 16.81 -15.39
CA LYS A 30 -4.73 15.75 -16.26
C LYS A 30 -4.76 14.42 -15.52
N TYR A 31 -5.83 13.66 -15.75
CA TYR A 31 -6.04 12.34 -15.15
C TYR A 31 -4.99 11.32 -15.63
N LEU A 32 -4.67 11.33 -16.93
CA LEU A 32 -3.60 10.53 -17.54
C LEU A 32 -2.59 11.44 -18.25
N THR A 33 -1.31 11.09 -18.12
CA THR A 33 -0.20 11.74 -18.83
C THR A 33 0.30 10.86 -19.97
N PRO A 34 1.05 11.38 -20.96
CA PRO A 34 1.68 10.55 -21.99
C PRO A 34 2.49 9.38 -21.41
N ALA A 35 3.22 9.62 -20.32
CA ALA A 35 3.95 8.59 -19.60
C ALA A 35 3.01 7.53 -18.98
N SER A 36 1.82 7.92 -18.51
CA SER A 36 0.79 6.96 -18.02
C SER A 36 0.35 6.01 -19.13
N TYR A 37 0.15 6.51 -20.35
CA TYR A 37 -0.20 5.67 -21.50
C TYR A 37 0.96 4.74 -21.90
N MET A 38 2.20 5.22 -21.84
CA MET A 38 3.37 4.37 -22.06
C MET A 38 3.46 3.26 -21.02
N LEU A 39 3.26 3.55 -19.74
CA LEU A 39 3.27 2.54 -18.68
C LEU A 39 2.17 1.50 -18.87
N MET A 40 0.95 1.94 -19.22
CA MET A 40 -0.15 1.03 -19.54
C MET A 40 0.18 0.12 -20.72
N ALA A 41 0.88 0.63 -21.74
CA ALA A 41 1.37 -0.19 -22.84
C ALA A 41 2.37 -1.26 -22.36
N HIS A 42 3.33 -0.90 -21.48
CA HIS A 42 4.26 -1.86 -20.89
C HIS A 42 3.53 -2.92 -20.05
N MET A 43 2.49 -2.55 -19.29
CA MET A 43 1.65 -3.48 -18.54
C MET A 43 0.96 -4.48 -19.49
N ILE A 44 0.40 -4.01 -20.61
CA ILE A 44 -0.25 -4.89 -21.60
C ILE A 44 0.77 -5.82 -22.24
N ILE A 45 1.92 -5.29 -22.70
CA ILE A 45 3.00 -6.06 -23.31
C ILE A 45 3.46 -7.18 -22.36
N TYR A 46 3.72 -6.84 -21.10
CA TYR A 46 4.09 -7.81 -20.07
C TYR A 46 3.05 -8.92 -19.92
N ASN A 47 1.77 -8.57 -19.76
CA ASN A 47 0.70 -9.56 -19.56
C ASN A 47 0.53 -10.48 -20.77
N VAL A 48 0.67 -9.95 -21.99
CA VAL A 48 0.60 -10.75 -23.23
C VAL A 48 1.79 -11.72 -23.32
N CYS A 49 3.02 -11.24 -23.09
CA CYS A 49 4.21 -12.10 -23.11
C CYS A 49 4.14 -13.19 -22.04
N ASN A 50 3.72 -12.82 -20.82
CA ASN A 50 3.57 -13.75 -19.71
C ASN A 50 2.48 -14.80 -20.00
N GLY A 51 1.33 -14.38 -20.52
CA GLY A 51 0.25 -15.29 -20.93
C GLY A 51 0.69 -16.27 -22.01
N TYR A 52 1.41 -15.79 -23.03
CA TYR A 52 1.98 -16.65 -24.07
C TYR A 52 2.97 -17.68 -23.51
N THR A 53 3.82 -17.26 -22.59
CA THR A 53 4.82 -18.14 -21.94
C THR A 53 4.13 -19.23 -21.12
N VAL A 54 3.08 -18.90 -20.37
CA VAL A 54 2.31 -19.88 -19.60
C VAL A 54 1.67 -20.92 -20.52
N LEU A 55 1.13 -20.49 -21.67
CA LEU A 55 0.48 -21.39 -22.63
C LEU A 55 1.48 -22.32 -23.35
N THR A 56 2.69 -21.86 -23.61
CA THR A 56 3.74 -22.63 -24.32
C THR A 56 4.56 -23.53 -23.40
N GLN A 57 4.91 -23.05 -22.20
CA GLN A 57 5.79 -23.75 -21.25
C GLN A 57 5.02 -24.57 -20.19
N ASN A 58 3.73 -24.87 -20.40
CA ASN A 58 2.86 -25.56 -19.43
C ASN A 58 3.33 -27.00 -19.05
N SER A 59 4.30 -27.56 -19.76
CA SER A 59 4.80 -28.92 -19.50
C SER A 59 5.82 -29.00 -18.34
N ASP A 60 6.46 -27.88 -17.98
CA ASP A 60 7.48 -27.84 -16.92
C ASP A 60 6.95 -27.07 -15.69
N PRO A 61 6.67 -27.76 -14.56
CA PRO A 61 6.07 -27.16 -13.38
C PRO A 61 6.99 -26.14 -12.70
N VAL A 62 8.32 -26.29 -12.80
CA VAL A 62 9.28 -25.36 -12.17
C VAL A 62 9.28 -24.02 -12.90
N LYS A 63 9.28 -24.08 -14.23
CA LYS A 63 9.17 -22.90 -15.09
C LYS A 63 7.85 -22.17 -14.89
N LEU A 64 6.75 -22.92 -14.82
CA LEU A 64 5.41 -22.37 -14.60
C LEU A 64 5.32 -21.62 -13.25
N MET A 65 5.93 -22.16 -12.19
CA MET A 65 5.98 -21.51 -10.88
C MET A 65 6.74 -20.18 -10.95
N GLN A 66 7.90 -20.14 -11.60
CA GLN A 66 8.71 -18.92 -11.74
C GLN A 66 7.94 -17.80 -12.48
N VAL A 67 7.27 -18.14 -13.58
CA VAL A 67 6.46 -17.20 -14.38
C VAL A 67 5.28 -16.67 -13.57
N THR A 68 4.63 -17.53 -12.77
CA THR A 68 3.47 -17.17 -11.95
C THR A 68 3.82 -16.23 -10.79
N ILE A 69 5.00 -16.38 -10.18
CA ILE A 69 5.47 -15.49 -9.09
C ILE A 69 5.60 -14.05 -9.61
N ILE A 70 6.26 -13.88 -10.77
CA ILE A 70 6.47 -12.56 -11.38
C ILE A 70 5.13 -11.94 -11.77
N PHE A 71 4.20 -12.76 -12.29
CA PHE A 71 2.85 -12.32 -12.62
C PHE A 71 2.09 -11.76 -11.40
N GLY A 72 2.22 -12.40 -10.23
CA GLY A 72 1.60 -11.93 -9.00
C GLY A 72 2.12 -10.54 -8.58
N ILE A 73 3.43 -10.34 -8.63
CA ILE A 73 4.07 -9.05 -8.32
C ILE A 73 3.60 -7.97 -9.30
N ALA A 74 3.61 -8.27 -10.60
CA ALA A 74 3.15 -7.34 -11.63
C ALA A 74 1.67 -6.97 -11.47
N SER A 75 0.80 -7.95 -11.18
CA SER A 75 -0.63 -7.73 -10.93
C SER A 75 -0.86 -6.80 -9.72
N GLN A 76 -0.09 -6.98 -8.66
CA GLN A 76 -0.14 -6.10 -7.48
C GLN A 76 0.27 -4.67 -7.81
N LEU A 77 1.23 -4.43 -8.73
CA LEU A 77 1.63 -3.09 -9.16
C LEU A 77 0.60 -2.43 -10.08
N ILE A 78 -0.01 -3.20 -10.98
CA ILE A 78 -1.09 -2.73 -11.85
C ILE A 78 -2.27 -2.22 -11.00
N PHE A 79 -2.65 -2.96 -9.96
CA PHE A 79 -3.71 -2.54 -9.04
C PHE A 79 -3.35 -1.22 -8.33
N LYS A 80 -2.13 -1.10 -7.79
CA LYS A 80 -1.66 0.13 -7.12
C LYS A 80 -1.68 1.33 -8.07
N PHE A 81 -1.29 1.15 -9.33
CA PHE A 81 -1.31 2.21 -10.35
C PHE A 81 -2.72 2.74 -10.61
N PHE A 82 -3.69 1.86 -10.89
CA PHE A 82 -5.07 2.28 -11.15
C PHE A 82 -5.73 2.91 -9.92
N TYR A 83 -5.43 2.40 -8.72
CA TYR A 83 -5.90 2.99 -7.48
C TYR A 83 -5.37 4.42 -7.28
N ALA A 84 -4.05 4.61 -7.47
CA ALA A 84 -3.40 5.92 -7.32
C ALA A 84 -3.97 6.97 -8.28
N ILE A 85 -4.23 6.59 -9.53
CA ILE A 85 -4.88 7.47 -10.52
C ILE A 85 -6.33 7.76 -10.12
N SER A 86 -7.07 6.74 -9.69
CA SER A 86 -8.47 6.86 -9.27
C SER A 86 -8.67 7.77 -8.08
N LYS A 87 -7.71 7.80 -7.15
CA LYS A 87 -7.76 8.60 -5.92
C LYS A 87 -6.78 9.77 -5.91
N LYS A 88 -6.27 10.16 -7.08
CA LYS A 88 -5.24 11.21 -7.25
C LYS A 88 -5.52 12.49 -6.48
N TYR A 89 -6.73 13.04 -6.58
CA TYR A 89 -7.09 14.28 -5.88
C TYR A 89 -7.08 14.11 -4.36
N SER A 90 -7.55 12.97 -3.86
CA SER A 90 -7.54 12.65 -2.42
C SER A 90 -6.12 12.56 -1.89
N ILE A 91 -5.26 11.79 -2.58
CA ILE A 91 -3.86 11.61 -2.20
C ILE A 91 -3.12 12.95 -2.22
N ARG A 92 -3.31 13.76 -3.27
CA ARG A 92 -2.71 15.09 -3.37
C ARG A 92 -3.15 15.99 -2.21
N LYS A 93 -4.45 16.03 -1.92
CA LYS A 93 -5.00 16.83 -0.82
C LYS A 93 -4.42 16.43 0.54
N MET A 94 -4.12 15.15 0.79
CA MET A 94 -3.48 14.71 2.03
C MET A 94 -2.06 15.26 2.17
N PHE A 95 -1.29 15.31 1.08
CA PHE A 95 0.05 15.91 1.08
C PHE A 95 0.00 17.43 1.28
N ASP A 96 -0.93 18.10 0.60
CA ASP A 96 -1.10 19.54 0.73
C ASP A 96 -1.57 19.90 2.16
N THR A 97 -2.47 19.10 2.74
CA THR A 97 -2.89 19.25 4.14
C THR A 97 -1.71 19.02 5.09
N ALA A 98 -0.88 18.00 4.88
CA ALA A 98 0.30 17.76 5.70
C ALA A 98 1.29 18.94 5.63
N GLU A 99 1.51 19.51 4.44
CA GLU A 99 2.36 20.68 4.26
C GLU A 99 1.85 21.90 5.02
N GLU A 100 0.61 22.32 4.77
CA GLU A 100 0.01 23.52 5.33
C GLU A 100 -0.22 23.40 6.85
N THR A 101 -0.80 22.28 7.30
CA THR A 101 -1.23 22.14 8.70
C THR A 101 -0.10 21.73 9.64
N ILE A 102 0.85 20.92 9.18
CA ILE A 102 1.94 20.42 10.02
C ILE A 102 3.15 21.34 9.91
N TYR A 103 3.67 21.57 8.70
CA TYR A 103 4.94 22.27 8.54
C TYR A 103 4.79 23.78 8.47
N GLU A 104 3.92 24.33 7.63
CA GLU A 104 3.83 25.80 7.50
C GLU A 104 3.39 26.46 8.83
N ARG A 105 2.44 25.84 9.53
CA ARG A 105 1.93 26.33 10.82
C ARG A 105 2.95 26.24 11.97
N HIS A 106 3.74 25.17 12.04
CA HIS A 106 4.61 24.89 13.21
C HIS A 106 6.11 25.07 12.94
N SER A 107 6.52 25.37 11.70
CA SER A 107 7.92 25.62 11.31
C SER A 107 8.56 26.82 12.04
N LYS A 108 7.75 27.79 12.47
CA LYS A 108 8.18 28.99 13.22
C LYS A 108 7.81 28.94 14.70
N GLY A 109 7.32 27.80 15.17
CA GLY A 109 6.80 27.66 16.51
C GLY A 109 7.86 27.32 17.56
N ASN A 110 7.44 26.67 18.63
CA ASN A 110 8.27 26.32 19.78
C ASN A 110 9.39 25.34 19.41
N LYS A 111 10.48 25.36 20.19
CA LYS A 111 11.64 24.48 19.98
C LYS A 111 11.25 22.99 19.98
N GLU A 112 10.23 22.62 20.77
CA GLU A 112 9.74 21.24 20.84
C GLU A 112 8.93 20.82 19.61
N GLU A 113 8.15 21.73 19.02
CA GLU A 113 7.42 21.47 17.77
C GLU A 113 8.40 21.23 16.62
N ILE A 114 9.40 22.12 16.49
CA ILE A 114 10.47 22.00 15.50
C ILE A 114 11.23 20.67 15.68
N LEU A 115 11.42 20.21 16.92
CA LEU A 115 12.05 18.92 17.20
C LEU A 115 11.22 17.74 16.68
N ILE A 116 9.89 17.75 16.89
CA ILE A 116 8.97 16.72 16.37
C ILE A 116 9.02 16.68 14.84
N LEU A 117 8.94 17.84 14.19
CA LEU A 117 9.01 17.94 12.72
C LEU A 117 10.33 17.37 12.17
N ASN A 118 11.47 17.81 12.75
CA ASN A 118 12.79 17.33 12.33
C ASN A 118 12.96 15.82 12.56
N LYS A 119 12.39 15.28 13.65
CA LYS A 119 12.41 13.85 13.93
C LYS A 119 11.62 13.07 12.87
N THR A 120 10.42 13.53 12.51
CA THR A 120 9.59 12.93 11.45
C THR A 120 10.30 12.94 10.10
N VAL A 121 10.83 14.09 9.68
CA VAL A 121 11.55 14.21 8.40
C VAL A 121 12.80 13.34 8.38
N ARG A 122 13.54 13.28 9.49
CA ARG A 122 14.71 12.41 9.63
C ARG A 122 14.34 10.94 9.48
N TYR A 123 13.29 10.47 10.14
CA TYR A 123 12.85 9.07 9.99
C TYR A 123 12.39 8.76 8.57
N LEU A 124 11.61 9.65 7.96
CA LEU A 124 11.19 9.48 6.56
C LEU A 124 12.39 9.44 5.61
N GLY A 125 13.39 10.29 5.82
CA GLY A 125 14.63 10.26 5.05
C GLY A 125 15.45 8.97 5.25
N ILE A 126 15.47 8.40 6.45
CA ILE A 126 16.10 7.09 6.71
C ILE A 126 15.32 5.97 6.02
N ILE A 127 14.00 5.95 6.18
CA ILE A 127 13.12 4.95 5.56
C ILE A 127 13.24 4.99 4.04
N TRP A 128 13.26 6.18 3.45
CA TRP A 128 13.49 6.39 2.02
C TRP A 128 14.79 5.73 1.55
N LYS A 129 15.91 6.00 2.24
CA LYS A 129 17.22 5.40 1.92
C LYS A 129 17.19 3.88 2.07
N CYS A 130 16.58 3.37 3.14
CA CYS A 130 16.45 1.93 3.37
C CYS A 130 15.64 1.25 2.25
N LEU A 131 14.48 1.81 1.88
CA LEU A 131 13.67 1.32 0.77
C LEU A 131 14.46 1.36 -0.54
N ALA A 132 15.07 2.50 -0.87
CA ALA A 132 15.86 2.64 -2.09
C ALA A 132 16.99 1.59 -2.17
N VAL A 133 17.70 1.31 -1.07
CA VAL A 133 18.75 0.28 -1.01
C VAL A 133 18.17 -1.13 -1.18
N VAL A 134 17.10 -1.47 -0.45
CA VAL A 134 16.45 -2.79 -0.53
C VAL A 134 16.00 -3.09 -1.95
N TYR A 135 15.25 -2.18 -2.57
CA TYR A 135 14.74 -2.39 -3.92
C TYR A 135 15.83 -2.29 -4.99
N SER A 136 16.86 -1.45 -4.83
CA SER A 136 17.98 -1.42 -5.78
C SER A 136 18.85 -2.68 -5.69
N SER A 137 18.93 -3.31 -4.51
CA SER A 137 19.69 -4.54 -4.33
C SER A 137 19.11 -5.72 -5.13
N THR A 138 17.79 -5.75 -5.36
CA THR A 138 17.17 -6.82 -6.13
C THR A 138 17.62 -6.77 -7.59
N LEU A 139 17.76 -5.57 -8.18
CA LEU A 139 18.30 -5.41 -9.54
C LEU A 139 19.70 -6.01 -9.67
N PHE A 140 20.54 -5.83 -8.67
CA PHE A 140 21.87 -6.43 -8.66
C PHE A 140 21.80 -7.95 -8.60
N VAL A 141 20.97 -8.51 -7.70
CA VAL A 141 20.81 -9.96 -7.56
C VAL A 141 20.29 -10.61 -8.86
N PHE A 142 19.23 -10.06 -9.44
CA PHE A 142 18.66 -10.58 -10.68
C PHE A 142 19.58 -10.35 -11.89
N GLY A 143 20.29 -9.21 -11.96
CA GLY A 143 21.25 -8.95 -13.03
C GLY A 143 22.48 -9.87 -12.99
N MET A 144 22.93 -10.27 -11.81
CA MET A 144 24.05 -11.20 -11.65
C MET A 144 23.70 -12.66 -11.96
N TRP A 145 22.41 -13.02 -11.93
CA TRP A 145 21.97 -14.40 -12.15
C TRP A 145 22.33 -14.95 -13.55
N PRO A 146 22.01 -14.26 -14.67
CA PRO A 146 22.44 -14.71 -16.00
C PRO A 146 23.97 -14.81 -16.15
N VAL A 147 24.71 -13.87 -15.54
CA VAL A 147 26.18 -13.86 -15.56
C VAL A 147 26.73 -15.08 -14.84
N TYR A 148 26.20 -15.40 -13.67
CA TYR A 148 26.59 -16.57 -12.89
C TYR A 148 26.34 -17.88 -13.66
N VAL A 149 25.18 -18.02 -14.30
CA VAL A 149 24.85 -19.21 -15.10
C VAL A 149 25.75 -19.33 -16.32
N TYR A 150 26.09 -18.21 -16.97
CA TYR A 150 27.02 -18.22 -18.10
C TYR A 150 28.41 -18.72 -17.72
N TYR A 151 28.99 -18.23 -16.62
CA TYR A 151 30.32 -18.66 -16.17
C TYR A 151 30.37 -20.12 -15.68
N THR A 152 29.29 -20.62 -15.08
CA THR A 152 29.26 -21.97 -14.49
C THR A 152 28.83 -23.06 -15.47
N LYS A 153 27.86 -22.75 -16.36
CA LYS A 153 27.25 -23.73 -17.26
C LYS A 153 27.51 -23.47 -18.75
N GLY A 154 28.09 -22.32 -19.10
CA GLY A 154 28.28 -21.91 -20.50
C GLY A 154 26.98 -21.64 -21.24
N GLN A 155 25.86 -21.52 -20.53
CA GLN A 155 24.52 -21.33 -21.10
C GLN A 155 24.08 -19.87 -20.99
N ILE A 156 23.52 -19.34 -22.07
CA ILE A 156 22.90 -18.02 -22.10
C ILE A 156 21.46 -18.19 -21.61
N VAL A 157 21.11 -17.53 -20.52
CA VAL A 157 19.75 -17.54 -19.96
C VAL A 157 19.17 -16.13 -19.94
N PRO A 158 17.85 -15.99 -20.14
CA PRO A 158 17.18 -14.70 -20.01
C PRO A 158 17.07 -14.30 -18.53
N LEU A 159 16.85 -13.00 -18.27
CA LEU A 159 16.76 -12.46 -16.92
C LEU A 159 15.42 -12.84 -16.25
N PHE A 160 14.33 -12.84 -17.02
CA PHE A 160 13.05 -13.43 -16.64
C PHE A 160 12.63 -14.50 -17.64
N LEU A 161 11.75 -15.40 -17.22
CA LEU A 161 11.35 -16.55 -18.04
C LEU A 161 10.27 -16.23 -19.07
N TYR A 162 9.76 -14.99 -19.15
CA TYR A 162 8.72 -14.65 -20.12
C TYR A 162 9.27 -14.34 -21.52
N GLU A 163 8.64 -14.95 -22.51
CA GLU A 163 9.01 -14.91 -23.93
C GLU A 163 8.13 -13.92 -24.70
N ILE A 164 8.74 -13.18 -25.62
CA ILE A 164 8.05 -12.30 -26.56
C ILE A 164 7.50 -13.18 -27.68
N PRO A 165 6.19 -13.14 -27.96
CA PRO A 165 5.61 -13.95 -29.02
C PRO A 165 6.30 -13.71 -30.37
N LEU A 166 6.53 -14.79 -31.13
CA LEU A 166 7.06 -14.76 -32.50
C LEU A 166 8.54 -14.35 -32.63
N ILE A 167 9.28 -14.21 -31.53
CA ILE A 167 10.70 -13.84 -31.56
C ILE A 167 11.52 -14.92 -30.87
N ASP A 168 12.35 -15.64 -31.63
CA ASP A 168 13.19 -16.71 -31.08
C ASP A 168 14.41 -16.16 -30.32
N PHE A 169 14.76 -16.82 -29.22
CA PHE A 169 15.96 -16.53 -28.43
C PHE A 169 17.28 -16.92 -29.12
N GLU A 170 17.20 -17.79 -30.13
CA GLU A 170 18.39 -18.26 -30.86
C GLU A 170 19.02 -17.18 -31.74
N SER A 171 18.23 -16.17 -32.13
CA SER A 171 18.73 -15.02 -32.86
C SER A 171 19.35 -13.99 -31.91
N THR A 172 20.54 -13.49 -32.24
CA THR A 172 21.22 -12.42 -31.49
C THR A 172 20.33 -11.20 -31.29
N PHE A 173 19.55 -10.83 -32.32
CA PHE A 173 18.61 -9.72 -32.25
C PHE A 173 17.45 -10.02 -31.28
N GLY A 174 16.90 -11.24 -31.37
CA GLY A 174 15.83 -11.69 -30.48
C GLY A 174 16.25 -11.67 -29.02
N TYR A 175 17.44 -12.20 -28.70
CA TYR A 175 17.98 -12.19 -27.35
C TYR A 175 18.18 -10.77 -26.80
N LEU A 176 18.79 -9.86 -27.56
CA LEU A 176 19.02 -8.47 -27.13
C LEU A 176 17.72 -7.73 -26.87
N LEU A 177 16.70 -7.94 -27.71
CA LEU A 177 15.39 -7.32 -27.57
C LEU A 177 14.68 -7.80 -26.29
N HIS A 178 14.73 -9.10 -26.00
CA HIS A 178 14.19 -9.67 -24.76
C HIS A 178 14.88 -9.07 -23.53
N MET A 179 16.20 -9.05 -23.53
CA MET A 179 16.98 -8.51 -22.41
C MET A 179 16.68 -7.03 -22.15
N PHE A 180 16.55 -6.23 -23.21
CA PHE A 180 16.17 -4.82 -23.08
C PHE A 180 14.79 -4.66 -22.46
N LEU A 181 13.79 -5.39 -22.97
CA LEU A 181 12.42 -5.33 -22.46
C LEU A 181 12.29 -5.84 -21.02
N HIS A 182 13.05 -6.88 -20.66
CA HIS A 182 13.11 -7.43 -19.30
C HIS A 182 13.65 -6.41 -18.30
N VAL A 183 14.76 -5.75 -18.64
CA VAL A 183 15.37 -4.72 -17.77
C VAL A 183 14.46 -3.50 -17.67
N ASP A 184 13.87 -3.05 -18.78
CA ASP A 184 12.99 -1.89 -18.79
C ASP A 184 11.74 -2.08 -17.91
N ILE A 185 10.98 -3.17 -18.12
CA ILE A 185 9.78 -3.49 -17.32
C ILE A 185 10.14 -3.66 -15.85
N TYR A 186 11.30 -4.26 -15.56
CA TYR A 186 11.73 -4.47 -14.19
C TYR A 186 12.11 -3.19 -13.46
N ILE A 187 12.82 -2.27 -14.13
CA ILE A 187 13.13 -0.94 -13.57
C ILE A 187 11.82 -0.18 -13.29
N LEU A 188 10.87 -0.19 -14.23
CA LEU A 188 9.55 0.41 -14.03
C LEU A 188 8.81 -0.22 -12.84
N GLY A 189 8.88 -1.53 -12.69
CA GLY A 189 8.27 -2.26 -11.57
C GLY A 189 8.88 -1.90 -10.21
N ILE A 190 10.20 -1.80 -10.12
CA ILE A 190 10.90 -1.37 -8.90
C ILE A 190 10.52 0.07 -8.54
N LEU A 191 10.63 0.99 -9.49
CA LEU A 191 10.34 2.40 -9.24
C LEU A 191 8.86 2.58 -8.83
N GLY A 192 7.94 1.84 -9.46
CA GLY A 192 6.52 1.83 -9.09
C GLY A 192 6.25 1.27 -7.69
N SER A 193 7.00 0.24 -7.29
CA SER A 193 6.91 -0.33 -5.93
C SER A 193 7.37 0.68 -4.88
N ILE A 194 8.57 1.25 -5.07
CA ILE A 194 9.13 2.27 -4.20
C ILE A 194 8.17 3.46 -4.06
N LEU A 195 7.64 3.97 -5.18
CA LEU A 195 6.73 5.11 -5.19
C LEU A 195 5.48 4.84 -4.35
N ALA A 196 4.81 3.71 -4.58
CA ALA A 196 3.55 3.41 -3.92
C ALA A 196 3.74 3.16 -2.42
N ASP A 197 4.75 2.38 -2.06
CA ASP A 197 4.99 2.00 -0.65
C ASP A 197 5.50 3.20 0.16
N TYR A 198 6.38 4.02 -0.43
CA TYR A 198 6.84 5.24 0.24
C TYR A 198 5.73 6.29 0.36
N THR A 199 4.84 6.43 -0.63
CA THR A 199 3.67 7.34 -0.53
C THR A 199 2.78 6.98 0.66
N PHE A 200 2.50 5.69 0.87
CA PHE A 200 1.71 5.22 2.00
C PHE A 200 2.40 5.53 3.34
N ILE A 201 3.67 5.16 3.48
CA ILE A 201 4.45 5.41 4.70
C ILE A 201 4.54 6.92 4.99
N PHE A 202 4.72 7.73 3.96
CA PHE A 202 4.79 9.18 4.07
C PHE A 202 3.52 9.75 4.71
N ILE A 203 2.34 9.38 4.23
CA ILE A 203 1.06 9.84 4.80
C ILE A 203 0.93 9.40 6.27
N VAL A 204 1.22 8.14 6.57
CA VAL A 204 1.08 7.57 7.93
C VAL A 204 1.99 8.30 8.92
N PHE A 205 3.25 8.55 8.57
CA PHE A 205 4.19 9.23 9.46
C PHE A 205 3.81 10.70 9.70
N HIS A 206 3.21 11.38 8.73
CA HIS A 206 2.68 12.73 8.93
C HIS A 206 1.45 12.74 9.85
N ALA A 207 0.59 11.72 9.77
CA ALA A 207 -0.50 11.57 10.73
C ALA A 207 0.02 11.35 12.16
N VAL A 208 1.06 10.52 12.34
CA VAL A 208 1.71 10.32 13.66
C VAL A 208 2.34 11.63 14.16
N ALA A 209 3.07 12.35 13.30
CA ALA A 209 3.66 13.63 13.66
C ALA A 209 2.61 14.65 14.14
N TYR A 210 1.43 14.64 13.50
CA TYR A 210 0.34 15.49 13.90
C TYR A 210 -0.25 15.13 15.27
N VAL A 211 -0.36 13.83 15.58
CA VAL A 211 -0.74 13.36 16.91
C VAL A 211 0.27 13.81 17.97
N ASP A 212 1.57 13.69 17.68
CA ASP A 212 2.63 14.11 18.59
C ASP A 212 2.58 15.63 18.86
N LEU A 213 2.34 16.45 17.83
CA LEU A 213 2.13 17.90 17.98
C LEU A 213 0.91 18.20 18.85
N PHE A 214 -0.19 17.50 18.64
CA PHE A 214 -1.40 17.66 19.45
C PHE A 214 -1.16 17.32 20.93
N ILE A 215 -0.44 16.24 21.22
CA ILE A 215 -0.06 15.86 22.60
C ILE A 215 0.78 16.95 23.24
N LEU A 216 1.71 17.56 22.48
CA LEU A 216 2.53 18.67 22.95
C LEU A 216 1.67 19.88 23.32
N HIS A 217 0.77 20.32 22.43
CA HIS A 217 -0.13 21.45 22.72
C HIS A 217 -1.05 21.20 23.91
N ALA A 218 -1.53 19.98 24.07
CA ALA A 218 -2.36 19.62 25.22
C ALA A 218 -1.60 19.74 26.55
N LYS A 219 -0.30 19.39 26.57
CA LYS A 219 0.56 19.57 27.76
C LYS A 219 0.82 21.04 28.04
N GLU A 220 1.19 21.84 27.03
CA GLU A 220 1.39 23.28 27.20
C GLU A 220 0.13 23.97 27.73
N LEU A 221 -1.04 23.59 27.22
CA LEU A 221 -2.32 24.09 27.69
C LEU A 221 -2.59 23.69 29.14
N SER A 222 -2.27 22.45 29.53
CA SER A 222 -2.37 21.99 30.91
C SER A 222 -1.48 22.80 31.85
N ASP A 223 -0.23 23.06 31.47
CA ASP A 223 0.72 23.81 32.28
C ASP A 223 0.27 25.28 32.46
N LEU A 224 -0.20 25.91 31.38
CA LEU A 224 -0.77 27.26 31.42
C LEU A 224 -2.01 27.34 32.32
N LEU A 225 -2.87 26.32 32.33
CA LEU A 225 -4.05 26.27 33.22
C LEU A 225 -3.66 26.16 34.70
N VAL A 226 -2.59 25.42 35.02
CA VAL A 226 -2.07 25.30 36.39
C VAL A 226 -1.48 26.64 36.85
N GLU A 227 -0.71 27.31 35.99
CA GLU A 227 -0.04 28.58 36.28
C GLU A 227 -1.03 29.75 36.42
N ASN A 228 -2.02 29.86 35.53
CA ASN A 228 -3.04 30.92 35.53
C ASN A 228 -4.24 30.67 36.47
N SER A 229 -4.19 29.65 37.33
CA SER A 229 -5.22 29.36 38.34
C SER A 229 -5.52 30.55 39.28
N SER A 230 -4.58 31.51 39.37
CA SER A 230 -4.65 32.69 40.24
C SER A 230 -5.26 33.94 39.57
N THR A 231 -5.10 34.11 38.26
CA THR A 231 -5.23 35.39 37.52
C THR A 231 -6.49 35.50 36.66
N LYS A 232 -7.18 34.38 36.37
CA LYS A 232 -8.45 34.32 35.59
C LYS A 232 -8.42 35.04 34.23
N ASP A 233 -7.27 35.11 33.54
CA ASP A 233 -7.22 35.69 32.19
C ASP A 233 -7.63 34.63 31.14
N LEU A 234 -8.94 34.52 30.90
CA LEU A 234 -9.58 33.43 30.14
C LEU A 234 -9.56 33.60 28.62
N LYS A 235 -9.15 34.77 28.10
CA LYS A 235 -9.22 35.08 26.65
C LYS A 235 -8.15 34.37 25.83
N GLU A 236 -6.90 34.39 26.29
CA GLU A 236 -5.78 33.72 25.60
C GLU A 236 -5.94 32.19 25.62
N ILE A 237 -6.47 31.66 26.74
CA ILE A 237 -6.82 30.25 26.91
C ILE A 237 -7.95 29.84 25.95
N SER A 238 -9.00 30.66 25.80
CA SER A 238 -10.12 30.42 24.89
C SER A 238 -9.69 30.37 23.42
N GLU A 239 -8.81 31.28 22.99
CA GLU A 239 -8.31 31.35 21.60
C GLU A 239 -7.37 30.18 21.26
N LYS A 240 -6.42 29.83 22.15
CA LYS A 240 -5.54 28.67 21.95
C LYS A 240 -6.34 27.36 21.91
N TRP A 241 -7.38 27.23 22.76
CA TRP A 241 -8.28 26.07 22.77
C TRP A 241 -9.06 25.94 21.46
N LYS A 242 -9.63 27.02 20.91
CA LYS A 242 -10.43 26.92 19.67
C LYS A 242 -9.60 26.58 18.44
N THR A 243 -8.41 27.15 18.30
CA THR A 243 -7.66 27.09 17.03
C THR A 243 -6.85 25.79 16.87
N ASP A 244 -6.35 25.21 17.96
CA ASP A 244 -5.51 24.00 17.91
C ASP A 244 -6.32 22.72 18.16
N TRP A 245 -7.25 22.72 19.12
CA TRP A 245 -8.08 21.55 19.42
C TRP A 245 -9.08 21.23 18.31
N TYR A 246 -9.74 22.24 17.73
CA TYR A 246 -10.76 22.00 16.69
C TYR A 246 -10.12 21.48 15.40
N ALA A 247 -9.00 22.07 14.97
CA ALA A 247 -8.25 21.60 13.81
C ALA A 247 -7.73 20.16 14.04
N ALA A 248 -7.20 19.89 15.24
CA ALA A 248 -6.68 18.57 15.58
C ALA A 248 -7.74 17.49 15.68
N VAL A 249 -8.86 17.78 16.34
CA VAL A 249 -10.00 16.87 16.41
C VAL A 249 -10.62 16.68 15.03
N CYS A 250 -10.73 17.70 14.17
CA CYS A 250 -11.22 17.52 12.80
C CYS A 250 -10.28 16.66 11.94
N PHE A 251 -8.97 16.90 11.97
CA PHE A 251 -8.01 16.08 11.23
C PHE A 251 -7.93 14.65 11.76
N LEU A 252 -7.95 14.48 13.09
CA LEU A 252 -8.02 13.16 13.71
C LEU A 252 -9.35 12.47 13.39
N ILE A 253 -10.50 13.16 13.39
CA ILE A 253 -11.79 12.58 12.96
C ILE A 253 -11.78 12.24 11.47
N VAL A 254 -11.04 12.93 10.62
CA VAL A 254 -10.90 12.59 9.19
C VAL A 254 -9.98 11.38 9.00
N VAL A 255 -8.81 11.34 9.64
CA VAL A 255 -7.87 10.21 9.54
C VAL A 255 -8.40 8.97 10.27
N PHE A 256 -8.91 9.16 11.49
CA PHE A 256 -9.65 8.15 12.25
C PHE A 256 -10.94 7.81 11.53
N GLY A 257 -11.64 8.75 10.90
CA GLY A 257 -12.83 8.47 10.10
C GLY A 257 -12.52 7.64 8.87
N GLU A 258 -11.40 7.87 8.18
CA GLU A 258 -10.98 7.05 7.05
C GLU A 258 -10.57 5.64 7.50
N ILE A 259 -9.74 5.51 8.53
CA ILE A 259 -9.33 4.20 9.09
C ILE A 259 -10.52 3.48 9.74
N THR A 260 -11.33 4.18 10.54
CA THR A 260 -12.53 3.68 11.22
C THR A 260 -13.68 3.47 10.28
N ILE A 261 -13.86 4.16 9.15
CA ILE A 261 -14.87 3.77 8.15
C ILE A 261 -14.53 2.38 7.61
N TYR A 262 -13.25 2.07 7.37
CA TYR A 262 -12.85 0.72 6.98
C TYR A 262 -13.03 -0.32 8.10
N PHE A 263 -12.72 0.01 9.35
CA PHE A 263 -12.89 -0.92 10.49
C PHE A 263 -14.33 -1.04 11.02
N LEU A 264 -15.09 0.05 11.06
CA LEU A 264 -16.44 0.19 11.64
C LEU A 264 -17.52 -0.24 10.67
N VAL A 265 -17.35 -0.04 9.36
CA VAL A 265 -18.18 -0.74 8.35
C VAL A 265 -17.97 -2.24 8.46
N GLY A 266 -16.73 -2.71 8.68
CA GLY A 266 -16.44 -4.12 8.95
C GLY A 266 -17.16 -4.64 10.21
N ASN A 267 -17.03 -3.92 11.33
CA ASN A 267 -17.57 -4.32 12.62
C ASN A 267 -19.11 -4.19 12.74
N LEU A 268 -19.74 -3.16 12.15
CA LEU A 268 -21.22 -3.03 12.14
C LEU A 268 -21.88 -4.12 11.32
N ILE A 269 -21.25 -4.50 10.20
CA ILE A 269 -21.71 -5.59 9.36
C ILE A 269 -21.60 -6.91 10.12
N GLU A 270 -20.49 -7.16 10.82
CA GLU A 270 -20.30 -8.36 11.65
C GLU A 270 -21.40 -8.47 12.74
N LEU A 271 -21.59 -7.40 13.54
CA LEU A 271 -22.61 -7.38 14.60
C LEU A 271 -24.05 -7.55 14.08
N LYS A 272 -24.39 -6.96 12.94
CA LYS A 272 -25.74 -7.11 12.35
C LYS A 272 -25.96 -8.48 11.72
N VAL A 273 -24.90 -9.11 11.23
CA VAL A 273 -25.02 -10.47 10.69
C VAL A 273 -25.13 -11.50 11.82
N ASP A 274 -24.45 -11.28 12.95
CA ASP A 274 -24.62 -12.12 14.15
C ASP A 274 -26.04 -11.98 14.74
N GLU A 275 -26.56 -10.76 14.86
CA GLU A 275 -27.94 -10.52 15.33
C GLU A 275 -28.99 -11.13 14.38
N LEU A 276 -28.73 -11.08 13.06
CA LEU A 276 -29.56 -11.73 12.05
C LEU A 276 -29.51 -13.26 12.18
N TYR A 277 -28.34 -13.84 12.45
CA TYR A 277 -28.16 -15.26 12.65
C TYR A 277 -28.95 -15.75 13.88
N ASP A 278 -28.80 -15.09 15.02
CA ASP A 278 -29.52 -15.43 16.25
C ASP A 278 -31.04 -15.30 16.08
N SER A 279 -31.49 -14.27 15.36
CA SER A 279 -32.91 -14.07 15.05
C SER A 279 -33.48 -15.16 14.13
N VAL A 280 -32.70 -15.64 13.16
CA VAL A 280 -33.12 -16.71 12.25
C VAL A 280 -33.12 -18.07 12.95
N VAL A 281 -32.14 -18.35 13.82
CA VAL A 281 -32.09 -19.58 14.63
C VAL A 281 -33.21 -19.63 15.67
N GLY A 282 -33.58 -18.49 16.26
CA GLY A 282 -34.66 -18.38 17.23
C GLY A 282 -36.09 -18.46 16.64
N LEU A 283 -36.23 -18.52 15.32
CA LEU A 283 -37.53 -18.57 14.65
C LEU A 283 -38.16 -19.96 14.81
N PRO A 284 -39.44 -20.07 15.27
CA PRO A 284 -40.12 -21.35 15.46
C PRO A 284 -40.52 -21.97 14.10
N TRP A 285 -39.53 -22.54 13.42
CA TRP A 285 -39.61 -23.08 12.06
C TRP A 285 -40.63 -24.21 11.91
N ASN A 286 -40.95 -24.90 13.00
CA ASN A 286 -41.93 -25.99 13.06
C ASN A 286 -43.38 -25.53 12.84
N LEU A 287 -43.65 -24.22 12.90
CA LEU A 287 -44.97 -23.63 12.68
C LEU A 287 -45.17 -23.12 11.23
N LEU A 288 -44.13 -23.15 10.40
CA LEU A 288 -44.17 -22.72 9.00
C LEU A 288 -44.76 -23.81 8.09
N ASP A 289 -45.38 -23.43 6.97
CA ASP A 289 -45.92 -24.37 5.97
C ASP A 289 -44.78 -25.14 5.23
N ASN A 290 -45.10 -26.28 4.61
CA ASN A 290 -44.11 -27.17 3.98
C ASN A 290 -43.26 -26.50 2.88
N MET A 291 -43.81 -25.49 2.19
CA MET A 291 -43.06 -24.68 1.21
C MET A 291 -42.12 -23.70 1.93
N GLN A 292 -42.59 -23.05 3.00
CA GLN A 292 -41.85 -22.05 3.78
C GLN A 292 -40.74 -22.68 4.64
N GLN A 293 -40.92 -23.92 5.11
CA GLN A 293 -39.87 -24.67 5.81
C GLN A 293 -38.67 -24.96 4.90
N LYS A 294 -38.90 -25.20 3.61
CA LYS A 294 -37.81 -25.36 2.63
C LYS A 294 -37.07 -24.03 2.41
N GLU A 295 -37.80 -22.92 2.33
CA GLU A 295 -37.22 -21.56 2.22
C GLU A 295 -36.43 -21.16 3.46
N TYR A 296 -36.92 -21.50 4.66
CA TYR A 296 -36.22 -21.31 5.92
C TYR A 296 -34.87 -22.06 5.95
N GLY A 297 -34.84 -23.30 5.44
CA GLY A 297 -33.60 -24.06 5.28
C GLY A 297 -32.56 -23.33 4.42
N TYR A 298 -32.98 -22.68 3.33
CA TYR A 298 -32.08 -21.85 2.50
C TYR A 298 -31.61 -20.57 3.20
N LEU A 299 -32.49 -19.94 3.98
CA LEU A 299 -32.18 -18.72 4.75
C LEU A 299 -31.17 -19.02 5.89
N LEU A 300 -31.35 -20.13 6.59
CA LEU A 300 -30.45 -20.61 7.64
C LEU A 300 -29.07 -20.98 7.08
N ALA A 301 -29.03 -21.68 5.94
CA ALA A 301 -27.78 -22.02 5.26
C ALA A 301 -26.99 -20.78 4.78
N ARG A 302 -27.67 -19.66 4.53
CA ARG A 302 -27.06 -18.41 4.03
C ARG A 302 -26.59 -17.49 5.16
N THR A 303 -27.24 -17.52 6.32
CA THR A 303 -26.89 -16.73 7.51
C THR A 303 -25.71 -17.30 8.30
N GLN A 304 -25.43 -18.61 8.17
CA GLN A 304 -24.22 -19.26 8.69
C GLN A 304 -22.89 -18.79 8.03
N ARG A 305 -22.93 -17.80 7.12
CA ARG A 305 -21.75 -17.20 6.48
C ARG A 305 -21.72 -15.68 6.73
N PRO A 306 -21.09 -15.20 7.82
CA PRO A 306 -21.07 -13.77 8.13
C PRO A 306 -20.30 -12.95 7.10
N LEU A 307 -20.72 -11.69 6.92
CA LEU A 307 -20.20 -10.78 5.89
C LEU A 307 -18.92 -10.12 6.42
N ILE A 308 -17.81 -10.84 6.33
CA ILE A 308 -16.49 -10.43 6.80
C ILE A 308 -15.89 -9.38 5.85
N LEU A 309 -15.18 -8.36 6.38
CA LEU A 309 -14.41 -7.43 5.56
C LEU A 309 -13.20 -8.13 4.96
N THR A 310 -13.42 -8.71 3.79
CA THR A 310 -12.43 -9.51 3.07
C THR A 310 -11.56 -8.63 2.17
N LEU A 311 -10.25 -8.90 2.12
CA LEU A 311 -9.37 -8.46 1.03
C LEU A 311 -9.94 -8.97 -0.31
N LEU A 312 -10.67 -8.11 -1.03
CA LEU A 312 -11.27 -8.43 -2.33
C LEU A 312 -12.10 -9.73 -2.37
N GLY A 313 -12.70 -10.15 -1.23
CA GLY A 313 -13.48 -11.39 -1.15
C GLY A 313 -12.73 -12.63 -0.67
N PHE A 314 -11.42 -12.56 -0.39
CA PHE A 314 -10.60 -13.76 -0.13
C PHE A 314 -10.29 -14.07 1.34
N ALA A 315 -9.97 -13.06 2.16
CA ALA A 315 -9.53 -13.30 3.54
C ALA A 315 -9.90 -12.15 4.50
N PRO A 316 -10.27 -12.43 5.77
CA PRO A 316 -10.48 -11.41 6.79
C PRO A 316 -9.20 -10.61 7.06
N LEU A 317 -9.29 -9.30 7.19
CA LEU A 317 -8.11 -8.45 7.44
C LEU A 317 -7.84 -8.31 8.97
N ASN A 318 -7.30 -9.36 9.61
CA ASN A 318 -6.96 -9.38 11.04
C ASN A 318 -5.57 -10.02 11.33
N PHE A 319 -5.07 -9.91 12.58
CA PHE A 319 -3.76 -10.47 12.99
C PHE A 319 -3.70 -12.00 12.89
N GLU A 320 -4.85 -12.65 13.06
CA GLU A 320 -4.99 -14.11 12.93
C GLU A 320 -4.80 -14.57 11.48
N SER A 321 -5.34 -13.83 10.50
CA SER A 321 -5.11 -14.06 9.07
C SER A 321 -3.65 -13.88 8.69
N TYR A 322 -2.95 -12.88 9.25
CA TYR A 322 -1.51 -12.70 9.05
C TYR A 322 -0.71 -13.93 9.54
N MET A 323 -1.00 -14.39 10.77
CA MET A 323 -0.36 -15.58 11.34
C MET A 323 -0.72 -16.86 10.58
N THR A 324 -1.92 -16.93 10.02
CA THR A 324 -2.38 -18.05 9.18
C THR A 324 -1.59 -18.11 7.88
N VAL A 325 -1.42 -16.99 7.19
CA VAL A 325 -0.60 -16.91 5.97
C VAL A 325 0.86 -17.28 6.28
N LEU A 326 1.43 -16.77 7.38
CA LEU A 326 2.80 -17.08 7.77
C LEU A 326 3.00 -18.57 8.08
N ARG A 327 2.07 -19.17 8.83
CA ARG A 327 2.09 -20.62 9.12
C ARG A 327 1.91 -21.46 7.86
N ALA A 328 1.00 -21.08 6.97
CA ALA A 328 0.78 -21.78 5.71
C ALA A 328 2.02 -21.75 4.82
N LEU A 329 2.69 -20.59 4.69
CA LEU A 329 3.95 -20.46 3.97
C LEU A 329 5.06 -21.30 4.60
N TYR A 330 5.17 -21.29 5.94
CA TYR A 330 6.16 -22.10 6.66
C TYR A 330 5.90 -23.60 6.50
N GLN A 331 4.65 -24.05 6.63
CA GLN A 331 4.26 -25.45 6.45
C GLN A 331 4.51 -25.92 5.02
N PHE A 332 4.17 -25.09 4.03
CA PHE A 332 4.43 -25.36 2.62
C PHE A 332 5.94 -25.45 2.34
N PHE A 333 6.74 -24.53 2.90
CA PHE A 333 8.18 -24.56 2.80
C PHE A 333 8.79 -25.84 3.43
N VAL A 334 8.34 -26.21 4.63
CA VAL A 334 8.81 -27.43 5.32
C VAL A 334 8.40 -28.69 4.56
N MET A 335 7.19 -28.73 3.99
CA MET A 335 6.73 -29.83 3.15
C MET A 335 7.58 -30.00 1.89
N ILE A 336 7.94 -28.90 1.22
CA ILE A 336 8.83 -28.94 0.05
C ILE A 336 10.22 -29.45 0.46
N LEU A 337 10.78 -28.96 1.58
CA LEU A 337 12.10 -29.40 2.05
C LEU A 337 12.14 -30.91 2.31
N GLN A 338 11.10 -31.48 2.91
CA GLN A 338 11.01 -32.92 3.17
C GLN A 338 10.85 -33.78 1.91
N TYR A 339 10.47 -33.19 0.79
CA TYR A 339 10.29 -33.88 -0.51
C TYR A 339 11.49 -33.70 -1.46
N VAL A 340 12.41 -32.78 -1.15
CA VAL A 340 13.59 -32.46 -1.95
C VAL A 340 14.86 -33.13 -1.42
N GLU A 341 14.83 -33.65 -0.19
CA GLU A 341 15.71 -34.76 0.28
C GLU A 341 15.19 -36.11 -0.21
#